data_AF-A0A2V2S9W1-F1
#
_entry.id   AF-A0A2V2S9W1-F1
#
_cell.length_a   1.000
_cell.length_b   1.000
_cell.length_c   1.000
_cell.angle_alpha   90.00
_cell.angle_beta   90.00
_cell.angle_gamma   90.00
#
_symmetry.space_group_name_H-M   'P 1'
#
loop_
_entity.id
_entity.type
_entity.pdbx_description
1 polymer ?
#
loop_
_entity_poly.entity_id
_entity_poly.type
_entity_poly.pdbx_seq_one_letter_code
_entity_poly.pdbx_strand_id
1 'polypeptide(L)'
;MNSKARINKLVSEAIPKGKSARIIWTPTGFSKSQILRVVTPAWKTLPRFQRISKLRTTLESNLSATEMAQIFRISVLTAQEFKRLREMLPREHLTQSKSRLSNGRAKANFA
;
A
#
# COMPACT_ATOMS: atom_id res chain seq x y z
N MET A 1 17.73 -5.30 3.66
CA MET A 1 16.72 -4.50 2.93
C MET A 1 15.38 -4.65 3.65
N ASN A 2 14.66 -3.56 3.92
CA ASN A 2 13.36 -3.63 4.62
C ASN A 2 12.35 -4.43 3.77
N SER A 3 11.66 -5.43 4.35
CA SER A 3 10.70 -6.27 3.62
C SER A 3 9.65 -5.45 2.86
N LYS A 4 9.16 -4.33 3.43
CA LYS A 4 8.22 -3.44 2.72
C LYS A 4 8.84 -2.77 1.50
N ALA A 5 10.11 -2.39 1.57
CA ALA A 5 10.80 -1.78 0.43
C ALA A 5 10.96 -2.80 -0.71
N ARG A 6 11.26 -4.07 -0.39
CA ARG A 6 11.31 -5.15 -1.37
C ARG A 6 9.93 -5.44 -1.98
N ILE A 7 8.89 -5.51 -1.15
CA ILE A 7 7.51 -5.69 -1.64
C ILE A 7 7.12 -4.53 -2.55
N ASN A 8 7.39 -3.28 -2.16
CA ASN A 8 7.08 -2.10 -2.99
C ASN A 8 7.80 -2.13 -4.35
N LYS A 9 9.06 -2.60 -4.37
CA LYS A 9 9.83 -2.78 -5.60
C LYS A 9 9.18 -3.82 -6.51
N LEU A 10 8.88 -5.00 -5.99
CA LEU A 10 8.23 -6.08 -6.75
C LEU A 10 6.85 -5.67 -7.27
N VAL A 11 6.06 -4.96 -6.45
CA VAL A 11 4.77 -4.42 -6.89
C VAL A 11 4.99 -3.48 -8.07
N SER A 12 5.96 -2.57 -8.00
CA SER A 12 6.25 -1.62 -9.09
C SER A 12 6.71 -2.33 -10.37
N GLU A 13 7.52 -3.38 -10.24
CA GLU A 13 8.00 -4.20 -11.38
C GLU A 13 6.88 -5.03 -12.01
N ALA A 14 5.89 -5.45 -11.23
CA ALA A 14 4.72 -6.17 -11.75
C ALA A 14 3.78 -5.28 -12.59
N ILE A 15 3.85 -3.95 -12.44
CA ILE A 15 3.02 -3.02 -13.19
C ILE A 15 3.59 -2.84 -14.61
N PRO A 16 2.75 -2.97 -15.66
CA PRO A 16 3.15 -2.66 -17.03
C PRO A 16 3.82 -1.29 -17.16
N LYS A 17 4.92 -1.25 -17.92
CA LYS A 17 5.68 -0.02 -18.18
C LYS A 17 4.75 1.10 -18.68
N GLY A 18 4.98 2.32 -18.21
CA GLY A 18 4.18 3.50 -18.58
C GLY A 18 2.84 3.62 -17.84
N LYS A 19 2.53 2.73 -16.90
CA LYS A 19 1.37 2.88 -16.00
C LYS A 19 1.84 3.27 -14.60
N SER A 20 1.14 4.25 -14.01
CA SER A 20 1.39 4.63 -12.63
C SER A 20 0.76 3.64 -11.66
N ALA A 21 1.36 3.51 -10.49
CA ALA A 21 0.78 2.79 -9.37
C ALA A 21 1.08 3.52 -8.06
N ARG A 22 0.07 3.57 -7.20
CA ARG A 22 0.20 4.07 -5.83
C ARG A 22 0.04 2.90 -4.87
N ILE A 23 1.06 2.65 -4.07
CA ILE A 23 1.08 1.60 -3.06
C ILE A 23 0.71 2.21 -1.71
N ILE A 24 -0.25 1.60 -1.02
CA ILE A 24 -0.77 2.07 0.26
C ILE A 24 -0.80 0.89 1.22
N TRP A 25 -0.15 1.08 2.37
CA TRP A 25 -0.16 0.14 3.47
C TRP A 25 -1.13 0.63 4.54
N THR A 26 -2.06 -0.22 4.95
CA THR A 26 -3.02 0.12 6.01
C THR A 26 -2.97 -0.92 7.11
N PRO A 27 -2.81 -0.50 8.39
CA PRO A 27 -2.86 -1.44 9.50
C PRO A 27 -4.25 -2.07 9.62
N THR A 28 -4.29 -3.34 10.04
CA THR A 28 -5.53 -4.08 10.30
C THR A 28 -6.10 -3.79 11.70
N GLY A 29 -5.27 -3.28 12.62
CA GLY A 29 -5.64 -2.95 13.99
C GLY A 29 -5.45 -4.10 15.00
N PHE A 30 -5.34 -5.35 14.54
CA PHE A 30 -5.25 -6.54 15.40
C PHE A 30 -4.04 -7.44 15.12
N SER A 31 -3.26 -7.17 14.07
CA SER A 31 -2.08 -7.95 13.71
C SER A 31 -0.90 -7.08 13.28
N LYS A 32 0.31 -7.64 13.29
CA LYS A 32 1.50 -7.01 12.68
C LYS A 32 1.42 -6.97 11.15
N SER A 33 0.51 -7.73 10.55
CA SER A 33 0.27 -7.75 9.11
C SER A 33 -0.61 -6.57 8.68
N GLN A 34 -0.48 -6.17 7.42
CA GLN A 34 -1.11 -4.96 6.88
C GLN A 34 -1.84 -5.26 5.58
N ILE A 35 -2.84 -4.45 5.27
CA ILE A 35 -3.52 -4.50 3.98
C ILE A 35 -2.66 -3.75 2.96
N LEU A 36 -2.26 -4.47 1.90
CA LEU A 36 -1.56 -3.92 0.75
C LEU A 36 -2.58 -3.50 -0.31
N ARG A 37 -2.77 -2.19 -0.48
CA ARG A 37 -3.62 -1.62 -1.52
C ARG A 37 -2.76 -1.04 -2.63
N VAL A 38 -2.99 -1.50 -3.86
CA VAL A 38 -2.32 -1.01 -5.06
C VAL A 38 -3.35 -0.32 -5.94
N VAL A 39 -3.20 0.98 -6.12
CA VAL A 39 -4.08 1.79 -6.96
C VAL A 39 -3.42 2.02 -8.31
N THR A 40 -3.95 1.43 -9.38
CA THR A 40 -3.37 1.49 -10.73
C THR A 40 -4.44 1.37 -11.83
N PRO A 41 -4.29 2.06 -12.98
CA PRO A 41 -5.16 1.87 -14.14
C PRO A 41 -4.73 0.67 -15.02
N ALA A 42 -3.59 0.04 -14.76
CA ALA A 42 -2.95 -0.92 -15.66
C ALA A 42 -3.82 -2.10 -16.09
N TRP A 43 -4.73 -2.54 -15.22
CA TRP A 43 -5.59 -3.70 -15.44
C TRP A 43 -7.07 -3.38 -15.30
N LYS A 44 -7.46 -2.13 -15.59
CA LYS A 44 -8.85 -1.68 -15.43
C LYS A 44 -9.88 -2.52 -16.21
N THR A 45 -9.44 -3.15 -17.29
CA THR A 45 -10.27 -4.02 -18.15
C THR A 45 -10.44 -5.43 -17.57
N LEU A 46 -9.61 -5.82 -16.59
CA LEU A 46 -9.67 -7.15 -15.98
C LEU A 46 -10.60 -7.16 -14.75
N PRO A 47 -11.34 -8.25 -14.54
CA PRO A 47 -12.04 -8.50 -13.29
C PRO A 47 -11.11 -8.38 -12.07
N ARG A 48 -11.65 -7.90 -10.95
CA ARG A 48 -10.88 -7.64 -9.72
C ARG A 48 -10.07 -8.86 -9.24
N PHE A 49 -10.65 -10.06 -9.33
CA PHE A 49 -9.97 -11.29 -8.91
C PHE A 49 -8.73 -11.58 -9.77
N GLN A 50 -8.78 -11.34 -11.08
CA GLN A 50 -7.64 -11.54 -11.98
C GLN A 50 -6.52 -10.52 -11.70
N ARG A 51 -6.89 -9.27 -11.42
CA ARG A 51 -5.92 -8.22 -11.02
C ARG A 51 -5.15 -8.62 -9.77
N ILE A 52 -5.88 -9.11 -8.75
CA ILE A 52 -5.29 -9.58 -7.50
C ILE A 52 -4.43 -10.81 -7.76
N SER A 53 -4.91 -11.78 -8.55
CA SER A 53 -4.18 -13.00 -8.87
C SER A 53 -2.85 -12.70 -9.53
N LYS A 54 -2.82 -11.81 -10.54
CA LYS A 54 -1.57 -11.40 -11.21
C LYS A 54 -0.54 -10.88 -10.22
N LEU A 55 -0.94 -9.93 -9.38
CA LEU A 55 -0.03 -9.36 -8.38
C LEU A 55 0.39 -10.40 -7.34
N ARG A 56 -0.55 -11.22 -6.86
CA ARG A 56 -0.31 -12.25 -5.86
C ARG A 56 0.69 -13.30 -6.35
N THR A 57 0.52 -13.81 -7.56
CA THR A 57 1.46 -14.77 -8.18
C THR A 57 2.86 -14.16 -8.28
N THR A 58 2.99 -12.91 -8.74
CA THR A 58 4.31 -12.25 -8.81
C THR A 58 4.98 -12.13 -7.44
N LEU A 59 4.20 -11.78 -6.40
CA LEU A 59 4.72 -11.66 -5.04
C LEU A 59 5.10 -13.03 -4.46
N GLU A 60 4.23 -14.03 -4.58
CA GLU A 60 4.48 -15.39 -4.08
C GLU A 60 5.69 -16.07 -4.75
N SER A 61 5.96 -15.78 -6.03
CA SER A 61 7.14 -16.31 -6.72
C SER A 61 8.46 -15.66 -6.28
N ASN A 62 8.43 -14.48 -5.65
CA ASN A 62 9.64 -13.68 -5.37
C ASN A 62 9.87 -13.38 -3.89
N LEU A 63 8.89 -13.68 -3.03
CA LEU A 63 8.92 -13.43 -1.60
C LEU A 63 8.94 -14.72 -0.81
N SER A 64 9.65 -14.70 0.31
CA SER A 64 9.57 -15.76 1.32
C SER A 64 8.22 -15.77 2.04
N ALA A 65 7.87 -16.89 2.66
CA ALA A 65 6.66 -17.02 3.48
C ALA A 65 6.57 -15.94 4.58
N THR A 66 7.70 -15.60 5.20
CA THR A 66 7.77 -14.56 6.24
C THR A 66 7.50 -13.16 5.71
N GLU A 67 7.95 -12.85 4.48
CA GLU A 67 7.64 -11.59 3.82
C GLU A 67 6.17 -11.53 3.41
N MET A 68 5.63 -12.63 2.89
CA MET A 68 4.21 -12.75 2.55
C MET A 68 3.31 -12.61 3.77
N ALA A 69 3.71 -13.12 4.94
CA ALA A 69 2.95 -13.02 6.18
C ALA A 69 2.77 -11.56 6.66
N GLN A 70 3.57 -10.60 6.16
CA GLN A 70 3.37 -9.18 6.43
C GLN A 70 2.14 -8.61 5.71
N ILE A 71 1.67 -9.29 4.67
CA ILE A 71 0.52 -8.89 3.87
C ILE A 71 -0.70 -9.68 4.35
N PHE A 72 -1.60 -9.01 5.06
CA PHE A 72 -2.87 -9.60 5.48
C PHE A 72 -3.82 -9.80 4.29
N ARG A 73 -3.90 -8.79 3.42
CA ARG A 73 -4.80 -8.78 2.26
C ARG A 73 -4.24 -7.92 1.15
N ILE A 74 -4.35 -8.40 -0.08
CA ILE A 74 -4.03 -7.64 -1.30
C ILE A 74 -5.31 -7.06 -1.89
N SER A 75 -5.28 -5.82 -2.33
CA SER A 75 -6.35 -5.21 -3.11
C SER A 75 -5.78 -4.38 -4.23
N VAL A 76 -6.19 -4.68 -5.46
CA VAL A 76 -5.81 -3.91 -6.66
C VAL A 76 -7.02 -3.15 -7.16
N LEU A 77 -6.92 -1.82 -7.18
CA LEU A 77 -8.03 -0.91 -7.41
C LEU A 77 -7.66 0.12 -8.49
N THR A 78 -8.67 0.61 -9.20
CA THR A 78 -8.57 1.85 -9.97
C THR A 78 -8.75 3.06 -9.05
N ALA A 79 -8.44 4.26 -9.55
CA ALA A 79 -8.64 5.48 -8.79
C ALA A 79 -10.11 5.67 -8.36
N GLN A 80 -11.07 5.34 -9.24
CA GLN A 80 -12.50 5.45 -8.96
C GLN A 80 -12.96 4.44 -7.90
N GLU A 81 -12.52 3.18 -8.00
CA GLU A 81 -12.82 2.16 -6.99
C GLU A 81 -12.21 2.52 -5.63
N PHE A 82 -10.99 3.08 -5.63
CA PHE A 82 -10.36 3.53 -4.41
C PHE A 82 -11.08 4.73 -3.77
N LYS A 83 -11.59 5.67 -4.58
CA LYS A 83 -12.43 6.78 -4.09
C LYS A 83 -13.69 6.25 -3.41
N ARG A 84 -14.45 5.38 -4.08
CA ARG A 84 -15.67 4.76 -3.50
C ARG A 84 -15.36 4.00 -2.22
N LEU A 85 -14.28 3.22 -2.20
CA LEU A 85 -13.86 2.49 -1.01
C LEU A 85 -13.55 3.44 0.16
N ARG A 86 -12.89 4.58 -0.10
CA ARG A 86 -12.59 5.57 0.94
C ARG A 86 -13.85 6.25 1.49
N GLU A 87 -14.87 6.44 0.67
CA GLU A 87 -16.15 7.01 1.08
C GLU A 87 -16.97 6.04 1.94
N MET A 88 -16.83 4.73 1.69
CA MET A 88 -17.50 3.68 2.47
C MET A 88 -16.80 3.33 3.80
N LEU A 89 -15.52 3.65 3.95
CA LEU A 89 -14.77 3.36 5.17
C LEU A 89 -14.92 4.51 6.18
N PRO A 90 -15.13 4.22 7.47
CA PRO A 90 -15.15 5.25 8.50
C PRO A 90 -13.86 6.09 8.50
N ARG A 91 -14.03 7.39 8.75
CA ARG A 91 -13.02 8.44 9.06
C ARG A 91 -11.69 7.90 9.60
N GLU A 92 -11.83 7.06 10.61
CA GLU A 92 -10.83 6.65 11.58
C GLU A 92 -9.86 5.59 11.06
N HIS A 93 -10.18 4.89 9.97
CA HIS A 93 -9.30 3.86 9.38
C HIS A 93 -8.38 4.38 8.26
N LEU A 94 -8.45 5.68 7.96
CA LEU A 94 -7.68 6.34 6.89
C LEU A 94 -6.64 7.32 7.43
N THR A 95 -6.50 7.46 8.75
CA THR A 95 -5.45 8.26 9.38
C THR A 95 -4.10 7.65 9.04
N GLN A 96 -3.49 8.24 8.01
CA GLN A 96 -2.05 8.30 7.86
C GLN A 96 -1.45 8.52 9.23
N SER A 97 -0.54 7.64 9.64
CA SER A 97 0.39 7.93 10.72
C SER A 97 1.22 9.16 10.31
N LYS A 98 0.68 10.35 10.56
CA LYS A 98 1.39 11.62 10.63
C LYS A 98 1.63 11.90 12.11
N SER A 99 2.43 11.06 12.76
CA SER A 99 3.09 11.39 14.02
C SER A 99 4.50 10.80 13.89
N ARG A 100 5.61 11.52 14.04
CA ARG A 100 5.89 12.82 14.63
C ARG A 100 6.96 13.51 13.77
N LEU A 101 6.67 14.68 13.21
CA LEU A 101 7.72 15.66 12.92
C LEU A 101 7.76 16.58 14.14
N SER A 102 8.51 16.17 15.18
CA SER A 102 9.03 17.14 16.14
C SER A 102 10.28 17.74 15.49
N ASN A 103 10.09 18.76 14.64
CA ASN A 103 11.20 19.59 14.21
C ASN A 103 11.66 20.42 15.41
N GLY A 104 12.89 20.19 15.84
CA GLY A 104 13.62 21.11 16.70
C GLY A 104 14.08 22.36 15.93
N ARG A 105 14.47 23.38 16.73
CA ARG A 105 14.93 24.75 16.42
C ARG A 105 13.80 25.77 16.21
N ALA A 106 13.81 26.95 16.85
CA ALA A 106 14.97 27.78 17.21
C ALA A 106 14.74 28.73 18.41
N LYS A 107 15.86 29.00 19.10
CA LYS A 107 16.27 30.16 19.91
C LYS A 107 15.22 31.21 20.31
N ALA A 108 15.04 31.38 21.62
CA ALA A 108 14.62 32.65 22.21
C ALA A 108 15.86 33.50 22.51
N ASN A 109 16.03 34.61 21.79
CA ASN A 109 16.78 35.76 22.28
C ASN A 109 15.79 36.61 23.08
N PHE A 110 16.09 36.88 24.35
CA PHE A 110 15.55 38.03 25.05
C PHE A 110 16.73 38.84 25.60
N ALA A 111 16.53 40.16 25.55
CA ALA A 111 17.49 41.23 25.77
C ALA A 111 18.19 41.19 27.13
#